data_AF-A0A1H5QT92-F1
#
_entry.id   AF-A0A1H5QT92-F1
#
_cell.length_a   1.000
_cell.length_b   1.000
_cell.length_c   1.000
_cell.angle_alpha   90.00
_cell.angle_beta   90.00
_cell.angle_gamma   90.00
#
_symmetry.space_group_name_H-M   'P 1'
#
loop_
_entity.id
_entity.type
_entity.pdbx_description
1 polymer ?
#
loop_
_entity_poly.entity_id
_entity_poly.type
_entity_poly.pdbx_seq_one_letter_code
_entity_poly.pdbx_strand_id
1 'polypeptide(L)'
;MRPHESGEWDAESRVALVSPSRRSAEGYVSEDWAAVARAINQRLAELDLSQRELIARSQVSKATVREIQHNTAQRRRSDRTLEALSLALDLHAGHLAAVLAGRRPPELGEPVLRGDDDIPGRLAVIEHQLREITDRLNQLSDVNERLDEINANVETMLKHVSNDREMRRR
;
A
#
# COMPACT_ATOMS: atom_id res chain seq x y z
N MET A 1 71.59 -3.48 -4.51
CA MET A 1 71.59 -2.00 -4.53
C MET A 1 70.74 -1.55 -5.73
N ARG A 2 69.50 -1.18 -5.46
CA ARG A 2 68.50 -0.55 -6.36
C ARG A 2 67.91 0.63 -5.56
N PRO A 3 67.20 1.61 -6.16
CA PRO A 3 67.25 2.16 -7.52
C PRO A 3 67.14 3.72 -7.52
N HIS A 4 67.21 4.37 -8.69
CA HIS A 4 66.57 5.68 -8.93
C HIS A 4 65.97 5.73 -10.35
N GLU A 5 64.66 6.04 -10.40
CA GLU A 5 63.83 6.76 -11.38
C GLU A 5 64.08 6.55 -12.89
N SER A 6 63.09 6.40 -13.77
CA SER A 6 61.79 7.09 -13.93
C SER A 6 60.94 6.16 -14.83
N GLY A 7 59.60 6.09 -14.83
CA GLY A 7 58.57 7.09 -14.57
C GLY A 7 57.58 6.95 -15.73
N GLU A 8 56.66 5.98 -15.68
CA GLU A 8 55.61 5.81 -16.69
C GLU A 8 54.52 4.85 -16.22
N TRP A 9 53.64 5.28 -15.30
CA TRP A 9 52.28 4.71 -15.14
C TRP A 9 51.40 5.81 -14.52
N ASP A 10 50.75 6.60 -15.38
CA ASP A 10 49.73 7.57 -14.96
C ASP A 10 48.51 6.81 -14.41
N ALA A 11 48.39 6.82 -13.09
CA ALA A 11 47.19 6.48 -12.37
C ALA A 11 46.34 7.75 -12.22
N GLU A 12 45.21 7.84 -12.91
CA GLU A 12 43.99 8.52 -12.43
C GLU A 12 42.82 8.35 -13.43
N SER A 13 42.26 7.14 -13.45
CA SER A 13 40.90 6.91 -13.96
C SER A 13 39.88 7.55 -13.01
N ARG A 14 39.65 8.85 -13.15
CA ARG A 14 38.52 9.56 -12.50
C ARG A 14 37.30 9.53 -13.41
N VAL A 15 36.65 8.36 -13.50
CA VAL A 15 35.24 8.33 -13.93
C VAL A 15 34.44 8.95 -12.81
N ALA A 16 33.99 10.18 -13.04
CA ALA A 16 33.12 10.91 -12.13
C ALA A 16 31.84 10.11 -11.90
N LEU A 17 31.74 9.51 -10.71
CA LEU A 17 30.51 8.97 -10.15
C LEU A 17 29.54 10.13 -9.96
N VAL A 18 28.71 10.39 -10.97
CA VAL A 18 27.50 11.19 -10.84
C VAL A 18 26.49 10.31 -10.09
N SER A 19 26.44 10.50 -8.77
CA SER A 19 25.37 10.02 -7.89
C SER A 19 24.75 11.24 -7.20
N PRO A 20 23.53 11.14 -6.63
CA PRO A 20 22.28 11.19 -7.36
C PRO A 20 21.32 12.21 -6.70
N SER A 21 20.93 13.28 -7.38
CA SER A 21 19.94 14.23 -6.84
C SER A 21 18.66 14.23 -7.66
N ARG A 22 17.86 13.18 -7.46
CA ARG A 22 16.40 13.20 -7.68
C ARG A 22 15.64 12.62 -6.47
N ARG A 23 16.11 12.90 -5.26
CA ARG A 23 15.38 12.60 -4.03
C ARG A 23 14.87 13.91 -3.42
N SER A 24 13.90 14.56 -4.06
CA SER A 24 13.20 15.74 -3.54
C SER A 24 12.00 16.07 -4.43
N ALA A 25 10.87 15.37 -4.27
CA ALA A 25 9.53 15.85 -4.67
C ALA A 25 8.39 14.83 -4.41
N GLU A 26 8.53 13.88 -3.48
CA GLU A 26 7.34 13.18 -2.95
C GLU A 26 7.03 13.81 -1.60
N GLY A 27 5.84 14.41 -1.51
CA GLY A 27 5.45 15.33 -0.46
C GLY A 27 5.74 14.78 0.93
N TYR A 28 6.17 15.66 1.83
CA TYR A 28 6.10 15.45 3.26
C TYR A 28 4.60 15.36 3.62
N VAL A 29 3.98 14.21 3.34
CA VAL A 29 2.65 13.89 3.82
C VAL A 29 2.82 13.89 5.34
N SER A 30 2.27 14.93 5.98
CA SER A 30 2.33 15.09 7.43
C SER A 30 1.90 13.78 8.07
N GLU A 31 2.80 13.14 8.82
CA GLU A 31 2.54 11.89 9.52
C GLU A 31 1.26 12.03 10.38
N ASP A 32 0.19 11.30 10.04
CA ASP A 32 -1.10 11.39 10.75
C ASP A 32 -1.15 10.42 11.93
N TRP A 33 -0.48 10.81 13.01
CA TRP A 33 -0.49 10.06 14.28
C TRP A 33 -1.89 9.97 14.90
N ALA A 34 -2.80 10.90 14.58
CA ALA A 34 -4.19 10.81 15.03
C ALA A 34 -4.95 9.69 14.30
N ALA A 35 -4.68 9.48 13.00
CA ALA A 35 -5.23 8.35 12.26
C ALA A 35 -4.74 7.01 12.82
N VAL A 36 -3.44 6.90 13.17
CA VAL A 36 -2.91 5.70 13.81
C VAL A 36 -3.60 5.42 15.15
N ALA A 37 -3.77 6.45 15.99
CA ALA A 37 -4.48 6.31 17.27
C ALA A 37 -5.92 5.81 17.08
N ARG A 38 -6.65 6.38 16.11
CA ARG A 38 -8.02 5.94 15.77
C ARG A 38 -8.04 4.48 15.29
N ALA A 39 -7.14 4.11 14.38
CA ALA A 39 -7.06 2.75 13.85
C ALA A 39 -6.80 1.71 14.95
N ILE A 40 -5.86 1.99 15.86
CA ILE A 40 -5.57 1.11 17.00
C ILE A 40 -6.79 0.97 17.91
N ASN A 41 -7.41 2.09 18.29
CA ASN A 41 -8.55 2.06 19.22
C ASN A 41 -9.76 1.36 18.63
N GLN A 42 -10.04 1.60 17.33
CA GLN A 42 -11.09 0.90 16.61
C GLN A 42 -10.83 -0.62 16.59
N ARG A 43 -9.61 -1.04 16.23
CA ARG A 43 -9.29 -2.46 16.14
C ARG A 43 -9.33 -3.18 17.48
N LEU A 44 -8.90 -2.52 18.56
CA LEU A 44 -9.07 -3.05 19.91
C LEU A 44 -10.54 -3.25 20.28
N ALA A 45 -11.41 -2.31 19.92
CA ALA A 45 -12.85 -2.44 20.15
C ALA A 45 -13.46 -3.59 19.33
N GLU A 46 -13.07 -3.74 18.07
CA GLU A 46 -13.53 -4.83 17.20
C GLU A 46 -13.13 -6.22 17.73
N LEU A 47 -11.94 -6.33 18.32
CA LEU A 47 -11.40 -7.58 18.85
C LEU A 47 -11.70 -7.81 20.35
N ASP A 48 -12.43 -6.89 21.00
CA ASP A 48 -12.64 -6.85 22.45
C ASP A 48 -11.34 -7.01 23.27
N LEU A 49 -10.25 -6.39 22.77
CA LEU A 49 -8.93 -6.47 23.37
C LEU A 49 -8.66 -5.30 24.32
N SER A 50 -8.16 -5.62 25.51
CA SER A 50 -7.70 -4.59 26.45
C SER A 50 -6.33 -4.02 26.08
N GLN A 51 -6.04 -2.79 26.50
CA GLN A 51 -4.70 -2.19 26.35
C GLN A 51 -3.60 -3.06 27.00
N ARG A 52 -3.91 -3.74 28.11
CA ARG A 52 -2.98 -4.66 28.79
C ARG A 52 -2.62 -5.84 27.89
N GLU A 53 -3.61 -6.38 27.19
CA GLU A 53 -3.43 -7.49 26.26
C GLU A 53 -2.60 -7.06 25.04
N LEU A 54 -2.87 -5.87 24.49
CA LEU A 54 -2.05 -5.31 23.41
C LEU A 54 -0.58 -5.15 23.79
N ILE A 55 -0.31 -4.66 25.01
CA ILE A 55 1.06 -4.53 25.53
C ILE A 55 1.73 -5.91 25.60
N ALA A 56 1.03 -6.91 26.15
CA ALA A 56 1.56 -8.26 26.28
C ALA A 56 1.86 -8.90 24.91
N ARG A 57 0.99 -8.70 23.91
CA ARG A 57 1.16 -9.27 22.56
C ARG A 57 2.24 -8.55 21.75
N SER A 58 2.28 -7.22 21.81
CA SER A 58 3.21 -6.41 21.00
C SER A 58 4.61 -6.31 21.58
N GLN A 59 4.80 -6.62 22.88
CA GLN A 59 6.04 -6.36 23.63
C GLN A 59 6.47 -4.88 23.62
N VAL A 60 5.55 -3.97 23.31
CA VAL A 60 5.77 -2.52 23.34
C VAL A 60 5.45 -2.00 24.74
N SER A 61 6.24 -1.04 25.23
CA SER A 61 6.07 -0.52 26.58
C SER A 61 4.69 0.11 26.80
N LYS A 62 4.14 -0.03 28.01
CA LYS A 62 2.86 0.59 28.40
C LYS A 62 2.83 2.10 28.13
N ALA A 63 3.92 2.80 28.41
CA ALA A 63 4.03 4.24 28.17
C ALA A 63 3.90 4.56 26.67
N THR A 64 4.61 3.82 25.82
CA THR A 64 4.54 3.99 24.37
C THR A 64 3.15 3.72 23.82
N VAL A 65 2.51 2.61 24.21
CA VAL A 65 1.14 2.28 23.76
C VAL A 65 0.16 3.39 24.19
N ARG A 66 0.25 3.86 25.43
CA ARG A 66 -0.58 4.95 25.95
C ARG A 66 -0.37 6.25 25.18
N GLU A 67 0.87 6.62 24.91
CA GLU A 67 1.21 7.83 24.15
C GLU A 67 0.63 7.80 22.74
N ILE A 68 0.71 6.65 22.06
CA ILE A 68 0.18 6.48 20.70
C ILE A 68 -1.35 6.55 20.71
N GLN A 69 -2.03 5.79 21.57
CA GLN A 69 -3.49 5.74 21.61
C GLN A 69 -4.16 7.08 21.94
N HIS A 70 -3.49 7.92 22.73
CA HIS A 70 -3.98 9.25 23.08
C HIS A 70 -3.35 10.36 22.23
N ASN A 71 -2.48 10.02 21.27
CA ASN A 71 -1.74 10.96 20.43
C ASN A 71 -1.07 12.10 21.25
N THR A 72 -0.52 11.78 22.43
CA THR A 72 0.01 12.80 23.37
C THR A 72 1.45 13.19 23.10
N ALA A 73 2.16 12.44 22.24
CA ALA A 73 3.55 12.71 21.90
C ALA A 73 3.81 12.43 20.43
N GLN A 74 3.91 13.49 19.62
CA GLN A 74 4.21 13.45 18.18
C GLN A 74 5.72 13.29 17.90
N ARG A 75 6.35 12.37 18.63
CA ARG A 75 7.76 12.03 18.42
C ARG A 75 7.83 10.89 17.42
N ARG A 76 8.67 11.02 16.40
CA ARG A 76 8.90 9.98 15.38
C ARG A 76 9.21 8.65 16.06
N ARG A 77 8.34 7.65 15.90
CA ARG A 77 8.54 6.29 16.45
C ARG A 77 9.17 5.39 15.40
N SER A 78 9.80 4.31 15.85
CA SER A 78 10.41 3.36 14.91
C SER A 78 9.34 2.57 14.18
N ASP A 79 9.56 2.31 12.90
CA ASP A 79 8.71 1.48 12.05
C ASP A 79 8.47 0.10 12.69
N ARG A 80 9.49 -0.43 13.38
CA ARG A 80 9.42 -1.68 14.15
C ARG A 80 8.36 -1.68 15.25
N THR A 81 8.11 -0.54 15.90
CA THR A 81 7.03 -0.43 16.91
C THR A 81 5.66 -0.48 16.25
N LEU A 82 5.48 0.20 15.11
CA LEU A 82 4.22 0.16 14.36
C LEU A 82 3.95 -1.23 13.79
N GLU A 83 4.99 -1.92 13.33
CA GLU A 83 4.90 -3.31 12.89
C GLU A 83 4.46 -4.24 14.03
N ALA A 84 5.13 -4.17 15.19
CA ALA A 84 4.79 -5.00 16.35
C ALA A 84 3.35 -4.77 16.83
N LEU A 85 2.88 -3.52 16.81
CA LEU A 85 1.49 -3.18 17.14
C LEU A 85 0.50 -3.68 16.07
N SER A 86 0.85 -3.58 14.79
CA SER A 86 -0.01 -4.08 13.70
C SER A 86 -0.21 -5.59 13.83
N LEU A 87 0.87 -6.34 14.03
CA LEU A 87 0.81 -7.79 14.22
C LEU A 87 0.02 -8.19 15.47
N ALA A 88 0.19 -7.46 16.58
CA ALA A 88 -0.55 -7.72 17.83
C ALA A 88 -2.06 -7.45 17.73
N LEU A 89 -2.48 -6.68 16.71
CA LEU A 89 -3.87 -6.34 16.41
C LEU A 89 -4.47 -7.20 15.29
N ASP A 90 -3.80 -8.29 14.91
CA ASP A 90 -4.15 -9.15 13.78
C ASP A 90 -4.33 -8.32 12.50
N LEU A 91 -3.38 -7.42 12.23
CA LEU A 91 -3.28 -6.62 11.00
C LEU A 91 -1.98 -6.95 10.26
N HIS A 92 -1.91 -6.56 8.98
CA HIS A 92 -0.69 -6.67 8.19
C HIS A 92 0.46 -5.85 8.82
N ALA A 93 1.70 -6.36 8.79
CA ALA A 93 2.89 -5.72 9.39
C ALA A 93 3.06 -4.24 9.01
N GLY A 94 2.75 -3.88 7.76
CA GLY A 94 2.81 -2.50 7.25
C GLY A 94 1.55 -1.65 7.46
N HIS A 95 0.50 -2.17 8.11
CA HIS A 95 -0.81 -1.51 8.16
C HIS A 95 -0.75 -0.14 8.85
N LEU A 96 -0.26 -0.07 10.09
CA LEU A 96 -0.21 1.20 10.82
C LEU A 96 0.79 2.19 10.20
N ALA A 97 1.84 1.71 9.54
CA ALA A 97 2.78 2.57 8.81
C ALA A 97 2.13 3.19 7.56
N ALA A 98 1.28 2.44 6.85
CA ALA A 98 0.50 2.95 5.74
C ALA A 98 -0.55 3.97 6.20
N VAL A 99 -1.24 3.71 7.32
CA VAL A 99 -2.16 4.68 7.97
C VAL A 99 -1.42 5.97 8.32
N LEU A 100 -0.24 5.87 8.95
CA LEU A 100 0.57 7.03 9.31
C LEU A 100 0.94 7.89 8.10
N ALA A 101 1.26 7.24 6.97
CA ALA A 101 1.61 7.89 5.72
C ALA A 101 0.40 8.34 4.88
N GLY A 102 -0.83 8.15 5.36
CA GLY A 102 -2.05 8.47 4.61
C GLY A 102 -2.26 7.63 3.35
N ARG A 103 -1.62 6.45 3.26
CA ARG A 103 -1.76 5.50 2.14
C ARG A 103 -2.84 4.45 2.44
N ARG A 104 -3.33 3.76 1.41
CA ARG A 104 -4.19 2.58 1.58
C ARG A 104 -3.43 1.52 2.40
N PRO A 105 -3.95 1.09 3.56
CA PRO A 105 -3.31 0.03 4.32
C PRO A 105 -3.39 -1.31 3.59
N PRO A 106 -2.31 -2.11 3.56
CA PRO A 106 -2.33 -3.46 3.02
C PRO A 106 -3.24 -4.38 3.84
N GLU A 107 -3.88 -5.32 3.16
CA GLU A 107 -4.75 -6.34 3.73
C GLU A 107 -3.93 -7.53 4.29
N LEU A 108 -4.57 -8.34 5.13
CA LEU A 108 -3.95 -9.56 5.66
C LEU A 108 -3.67 -10.54 4.51
N GLY A 109 -2.41 -10.99 4.41
CA GLY A 109 -1.97 -11.91 3.35
C GLY A 109 -1.32 -11.21 2.15
N GLU A 110 -1.36 -9.88 2.08
CA GLU A 110 -0.52 -9.14 1.14
C GLU A 110 0.97 -9.36 1.45
N PRO A 111 1.85 -9.27 0.43
CA PRO A 111 3.29 -9.44 0.64
C PRO A 111 3.88 -8.31 1.49
N VAL A 112 4.73 -8.69 2.46
CA VAL A 112 5.44 -7.74 3.33
C VAL A 112 6.80 -7.37 2.72
N LEU A 113 7.07 -6.07 2.61
CA LEU A 113 8.39 -5.53 2.27
C LEU A 113 9.30 -5.43 3.50
N ARG A 114 10.41 -6.15 3.52
CA ARG A 114 11.39 -6.11 4.64
C ARG A 114 12.56 -5.16 4.39
N GLY A 115 12.29 -4.01 3.79
CA GLY A 115 13.27 -2.94 3.56
C GLY A 115 13.53 -2.64 2.08
N ASP A 116 14.41 -1.68 1.82
CA ASP A 116 14.65 -1.19 0.46
C ASP A 116 15.41 -2.19 -0.43
N ASP A 117 16.20 -3.08 0.16
CA ASP A 117 16.96 -4.11 -0.55
C ASP A 117 16.21 -5.45 -0.68
N ASP A 118 14.95 -5.52 -0.21
CA ASP A 118 14.10 -6.71 -0.34
C ASP A 118 13.50 -6.81 -1.75
N ILE A 119 14.36 -7.09 -2.73
CA ILE A 119 13.99 -7.28 -4.14
C ILE A 119 12.91 -8.36 -4.29
N PRO A 120 12.99 -9.54 -3.65
CA PRO A 120 11.93 -10.55 -3.74
C PRO A 120 10.60 -10.07 -3.16
N GLY A 121 10.61 -9.36 -2.02
CA GLY A 121 9.41 -8.75 -1.45
C GLY A 121 8.79 -7.71 -2.37
N ARG A 122 9.61 -6.86 -2.99
CA ARG A 122 9.15 -5.88 -4.00
C ARG A 122 8.50 -6.56 -5.20
N LEU A 123 9.09 -7.65 -5.70
CA LEU A 123 8.51 -8.41 -6.80
C LEU A 123 7.17 -9.03 -6.41
N ALA A 124 7.07 -9.62 -5.22
CA ALA A 124 5.81 -10.19 -4.74
C ALA A 124 4.70 -9.14 -4.63
N VAL A 125 5.01 -7.93 -4.13
CA VAL A 125 4.06 -6.81 -4.08
C VAL A 125 3.61 -6.41 -5.48
N ILE A 126 4.54 -6.27 -6.43
CA ILE A 126 4.23 -5.92 -7.82
C ILE A 126 3.35 -6.99 -8.47
N GLU A 127 3.67 -8.27 -8.30
CA GLU A 127 2.88 -9.39 -8.82
C GLU A 127 1.48 -9.44 -8.24
N HIS A 128 1.30 -9.10 -6.96
CA HIS A 128 -0.01 -8.98 -6.36
C HIS A 128 -0.81 -7.83 -6.96
N GLN A 129 -0.20 -6.65 -7.10
CA GLN A 129 -0.84 -5.48 -7.72
C GLN A 129 -1.23 -5.73 -9.18
N LEU A 130 -0.40 -6.43 -9.96
CA LEU A 130 -0.71 -6.78 -11.34
C LEU A 130 -1.88 -7.75 -11.44
N ARG A 131 -2.01 -8.71 -10.51
CA ARG A 131 -3.17 -9.60 -10.43
C ARG A 131 -4.44 -8.83 -10.12
N GLU A 132 -4.42 -7.96 -9.11
CA GLU A 132 -5.58 -7.11 -8.77
C GLU A 132 -6.01 -6.20 -9.93
N ILE A 133 -5.05 -5.62 -10.66
CA ILE A 133 -5.36 -4.82 -11.86
C ILE A 133 -6.01 -5.69 -12.94
N THR A 134 -5.48 -6.90 -13.17
CA THR A 134 -6.02 -7.83 -14.16
C THR A 134 -7.44 -8.26 -13.81
N ASP A 135 -7.69 -8.60 -12.54
CA ASP A 135 -9.02 -8.99 -12.06
C ASP A 135 -10.02 -7.85 -12.20
N ARG A 136 -9.60 -6.62 -11.88
CA ARG A 136 -10.44 -5.43 -12.07
C ARG A 136 -10.75 -5.14 -13.54
N LEU A 137 -9.78 -5.34 -14.44
CA LEU A 137 -10.00 -5.20 -15.88
C LEU A 137 -10.97 -6.26 -16.40
N ASN A 138 -10.88 -7.51 -15.93
CA ASN A 138 -11.83 -8.56 -16.29
C ASN A 138 -13.25 -8.21 -15.83
N GLN A 139 -13.41 -7.72 -14.60
CA GLN A 139 -14.73 -7.25 -14.12
C GLN A 139 -15.31 -6.13 -14.97
N LEU A 140 -14.48 -5.20 -15.47
CA LEU A 140 -14.95 -4.14 -16.37
C LEU A 140 -15.38 -4.68 -17.73
N SER A 141 -14.65 -5.66 -18.27
CA SER A 141 -15.03 -6.35 -19.51
C SER A 141 -16.39 -7.04 -19.37
N ASP A 142 -16.62 -7.78 -18.27
CA ASP A 142 -17.90 -8.43 -17.99
C ASP A 142 -19.07 -7.43 -17.92
N VAL A 143 -18.83 -6.26 -17.31
CA VAL A 143 -19.83 -5.18 -17.25
C VAL A 143 -20.13 -4.64 -18.65
N ASN A 144 -19.12 -4.50 -19.50
CA ASN A 144 -19.31 -4.02 -20.86
C ASN A 144 -20.10 -5.04 -21.71
N GLU A 145 -19.80 -6.33 -21.58
CA GLU A 145 -20.58 -7.40 -22.25
C GLU A 145 -22.05 -7.37 -21.83
N ARG A 146 -22.32 -7.22 -20.53
CA ARG A 146 -23.71 -7.07 -20.03
C ARG A 146 -24.40 -5.83 -20.57
N LEU A 147 -23.66 -4.72 -20.75
CA LEU A 147 -24.22 -3.50 -21.33
C LEU A 147 -24.60 -3.71 -22.81
N ASP A 148 -23.78 -4.44 -23.56
CA ASP A 148 -24.06 -4.79 -24.96
C ASP A 148 -25.30 -5.69 -25.07
N GLU A 149 -25.46 -6.67 -24.17
CA GLU A 149 -26.68 -7.50 -24.09
C GLU A 149 -27.93 -6.67 -23.79
N ILE A 150 -27.86 -5.72 -22.85
CA ILE A 150 -28.97 -4.82 -22.53
C ILE A 150 -29.32 -3.96 -23.75
N ASN A 151 -28.33 -3.41 -24.45
CA ASN A 151 -28.55 -2.61 -25.65
C ASN A 151 -29.26 -3.41 -26.75
N ALA A 152 -28.84 -4.65 -27.00
CA ALA A 152 -29.47 -5.54 -27.97
C ALA A 152 -30.93 -5.88 -27.60
N ASN A 153 -31.20 -6.10 -26.31
CA ASN A 153 -32.55 -6.34 -25.81
C ASN A 153 -33.45 -5.10 -25.98
N VAL A 154 -32.95 -3.91 -25.69
CA VAL A 154 -33.70 -2.66 -25.91
C VAL A 154 -34.00 -2.46 -27.39
N GLU A 155 -33.03 -2.69 -28.29
CA GLU A 155 -33.26 -2.61 -29.73
C GLU A 155 -34.35 -3.58 -30.20
N THR A 156 -34.33 -4.81 -29.67
CA THR A 156 -35.34 -5.84 -29.95
C THR A 156 -36.72 -5.42 -29.46
N MET A 157 -36.82 -4.86 -28.24
CA MET A 157 -38.09 -4.33 -27.71
C MET A 157 -38.62 -3.16 -28.54
N LEU A 158 -37.76 -2.23 -28.96
CA LEU A 158 -38.14 -1.10 -29.81
C LEU A 158 -38.69 -1.56 -31.18
N LYS A 159 -38.08 -2.59 -31.78
CA LYS A 159 -38.59 -3.23 -33.01
C LYS A 159 -39.97 -3.84 -32.80
N HIS A 160 -40.17 -4.56 -31.70
CA HIS A 160 -41.47 -5.18 -31.41
C HIS A 160 -42.58 -4.14 -31.18
N VAL A 161 -42.30 -3.08 -30.43
CA VAL A 161 -43.26 -1.97 -30.19
C VAL A 161 -43.60 -1.23 -31.47
N SER A 162 -42.62 -1.03 -32.35
CA SER A 162 -42.83 -0.39 -33.66
C SER A 162 -43.72 -1.25 -34.56
N ASN A 163 -43.45 -2.57 -34.61
CA ASN A 163 -44.26 -3.51 -35.37
C ASN A 163 -45.71 -3.61 -34.84
N ASP A 164 -45.92 -3.62 -33.52
CA ASP A 164 -47.26 -3.65 -32.92
C ASP A 164 -48.08 -2.39 -33.29
N ARG A 165 -47.43 -1.22 -33.30
CA ARG A 165 -48.07 0.04 -33.73
C ARG A 165 -48.44 0.05 -35.21
N GLU A 166 -47.63 -0.55 -36.08
CA GLU A 166 -47.94 -0.67 -37.50
C GLU A 166 -49.08 -1.65 -37.76
N MET A 167 -49.12 -2.78 -37.04
CA MET A 167 -50.22 -3.74 -37.16
C MET A 167 -51.57 -3.17 -36.71
N ARG A 168 -51.58 -2.31 -35.68
CA ARG A 168 -52.81 -1.65 -35.20
C ARG A 168 -53.37 -0.55 -36.11
N ARG A 169 -52.60 -0.09 -37.10
CA ARG A 169 -53.00 0.98 -38.05
C ARG A 169 -53.57 0.44 -39.36
N ARG A 170 -53.52 -0.87 -39.59
CA ARG A 170 -54.10 -1.56 -40.76
C ARG A 170 -55.44 -2.17 -40.38
#